data_AF-A0A972L895-F1
#
_entry.id   AF-A0A972L895-F1
#
_cell.length_a   1.000
_cell.length_b   1.000
_cell.length_c   1.000
_cell.angle_alpha   90.00
_cell.angle_beta   90.00
_cell.angle_gamma   90.00
#
_symmetry.space_group_name_H-M   'P 1'
#
loop_
_entity.id
_entity.type
_entity.pdbx_description
1 polymer ?
#
loop_
_entity_poly.entity_id
_entity_poly.type
_entity_poly.pdbx_seq_one_letter_code
_entity_poly.pdbx_strand_id
1 'polypeptide(L)'
;MIKKIQRLKNIGKYYDFASKGPGLDWHKNTFLFAPNAYGKSTLVDVCRSLRDNDPKLIRARKTLGSVSSPEAVLIVDGANHVFSGNKWAKHCPDIQIFDVPFVHDNILTDEIEHAHKKNMHKIIIGAAGVTLAGELSTLRKKIGTATIFIDSFGSMIHP
;
A
#
# COMPACT_ATOMS: atom_id res chain seq x y z
N MET A 1 -11.46 1.61 -14.81
CA MET A 1 -11.88 0.36 -14.13
C MET A 1 -11.00 -0.80 -14.57
N ILE A 2 -10.44 -1.54 -13.61
CA ILE A 2 -9.78 -2.82 -13.90
C ILE A 2 -10.85 -3.79 -14.38
N LYS A 3 -10.79 -4.17 -15.66
CA LYS A 3 -11.77 -5.05 -16.30
C LYS A 3 -11.39 -6.51 -16.15
N LYS A 4 -10.09 -6.83 -16.16
CA LYS A 4 -9.66 -8.23 -16.15
C LYS A 4 -8.21 -8.40 -15.72
N ILE A 5 -7.94 -9.50 -15.03
CA ILE A 5 -6.59 -10.07 -14.95
C ILE A 5 -6.47 -11.07 -16.11
N GLN A 6 -5.79 -10.68 -17.19
CA GLN A 6 -5.66 -11.54 -18.36
C GLN A 6 -4.60 -12.63 -18.14
N ARG A 7 -3.51 -12.30 -17.44
CA ARG A 7 -2.36 -13.19 -17.24
C ARG A 7 -1.64 -12.90 -15.93
N LEU A 8 -1.25 -13.94 -15.20
CA LEU A 8 -0.25 -13.88 -14.13
C LEU A 8 0.64 -15.13 -14.24
N LYS A 9 1.94 -14.95 -14.40
CA LYS A 9 2.90 -16.04 -14.58
C LYS A 9 4.11 -15.84 -13.68
N ASN A 10 4.52 -16.90 -12.98
CA ASN A 10 5.64 -16.89 -12.04
C ASN A 10 5.54 -15.83 -10.93
N ILE A 11 4.33 -15.52 -10.46
CA ILE A 11 4.08 -14.58 -9.36
C ILE A 11 3.40 -15.35 -8.22
N GLY A 12 4.16 -15.71 -7.20
CA GLY A 12 3.68 -16.42 -6.01
C GLY A 12 3.10 -17.77 -6.39
N LYS A 13 1.80 -17.96 -6.11
CA LYS A 13 1.04 -19.17 -6.48
C LYS A 13 0.48 -19.12 -7.90
N TYR A 14 0.58 -17.98 -8.60
CA TYR A 14 0.22 -17.86 -10.01
C TYR A 14 1.36 -18.37 -10.88
N TYR A 15 1.48 -19.70 -11.00
CA TYR A 15 2.50 -20.35 -11.84
C TYR A 15 2.32 -19.96 -13.31
N ASP A 16 1.12 -20.19 -13.84
CA ASP A 16 0.76 -19.91 -15.23
C ASP A 16 -0.77 -19.66 -15.33
N PHE A 17 -1.25 -18.63 -14.65
CA PHE A 17 -2.66 -18.23 -14.77
C PHE A 17 -2.88 -17.45 -16.07
N ALA A 18 -3.88 -17.86 -16.84
CA ALA A 18 -4.40 -17.14 -17.99
C ALA A 18 -5.93 -17.19 -17.95
N SER A 19 -6.58 -16.04 -18.10
CA SER A 19 -8.04 -15.98 -18.08
C SER A 19 -8.63 -16.72 -19.28
N LYS A 20 -9.50 -17.71 -19.04
CA LYS A 20 -10.20 -18.45 -20.09
C LYS A 20 -11.65 -17.99 -20.16
N GLY A 21 -12.02 -17.29 -21.24
CA GLY A 21 -13.40 -16.86 -21.50
C GLY A 21 -13.86 -15.58 -20.77
N PRO A 22 -15.12 -15.14 -21.01
CA PRO A 22 -15.67 -13.88 -20.49
C PRO A 22 -16.09 -13.91 -19.01
N GLY A 23 -16.23 -15.09 -18.40
CA GLY A 23 -16.73 -15.23 -17.01
C GLY A 23 -15.78 -14.76 -15.89
N LEU A 24 -14.61 -14.21 -16.25
CA LEU A 24 -13.62 -13.67 -15.31
C LEU A 24 -13.47 -12.14 -15.43
N ASP A 25 -14.34 -11.49 -16.19
CA ASP A 25 -14.39 -10.04 -16.26
C ASP A 25 -14.88 -9.48 -14.91
N TRP A 26 -14.22 -8.42 -14.46
CA TRP A 26 -14.59 -7.70 -13.25
C TRP A 26 -15.69 -6.70 -13.59
N HIS A 27 -16.66 -6.58 -12.68
CA HIS A 27 -17.70 -5.57 -12.70
C HIS A 27 -17.43 -4.52 -11.62
N LYS A 28 -18.28 -3.48 -11.56
CA LYS A 28 -18.17 -2.39 -10.57
C LYS A 28 -17.91 -2.89 -9.15
N ASN A 29 -18.63 -3.96 -8.76
CA ASN A 29 -18.42 -4.67 -7.51
C ASN A 29 -18.01 -6.11 -7.83
N THR A 30 -16.75 -6.45 -7.56
CA THR A 30 -16.22 -7.80 -7.79
C THR A 30 -15.63 -8.32 -6.49
N PHE A 31 -16.08 -9.50 -6.07
CA PHE A 31 -15.57 -10.17 -4.87
C PHE A 31 -14.63 -11.29 -5.27
N LEU A 32 -13.40 -11.25 -4.73
CA LEU A 32 -12.41 -12.30 -4.92
C LEU A 32 -12.22 -13.04 -3.60
N PHE A 33 -12.58 -14.32 -3.58
CA PHE A 33 -12.46 -15.17 -2.40
C PHE A 33 -11.49 -16.32 -2.65
N ALA A 34 -10.66 -16.61 -1.65
CA ALA A 34 -9.80 -17.78 -1.61
C ALA A 34 -9.35 -18.03 -0.15
N PRO A 35 -8.86 -19.23 0.21
CA PRO A 35 -8.26 -19.47 1.52
C PRO A 35 -6.97 -18.67 1.75
N ASN A 36 -6.45 -18.68 2.97
CA ASN A 36 -5.17 -18.04 3.29
C ASN A 36 -4.02 -18.69 2.53
N ALA A 37 -3.02 -17.89 2.15
CA ALA A 37 -1.88 -18.29 1.33
C ALA A 37 -2.17 -18.70 -0.14
N TYR A 38 -3.39 -18.46 -0.65
CA TYR A 38 -3.75 -18.71 -2.06
C TYR A 38 -3.49 -17.53 -3.02
N GLY A 39 -2.71 -16.53 -2.60
CA GLY A 39 -2.27 -15.44 -3.49
C GLY A 39 -3.14 -14.18 -3.49
N LYS A 40 -4.12 -14.05 -2.59
CA LYS A 40 -4.92 -12.81 -2.45
C LYS A 40 -4.03 -11.58 -2.25
N SER A 41 -3.14 -11.60 -1.25
CA SER A 41 -2.19 -10.51 -1.00
C SER A 41 -1.18 -10.33 -2.15
N THR A 42 -0.83 -11.42 -2.84
CA THR A 42 0.00 -11.36 -4.05
C THR A 42 -0.68 -10.60 -5.18
N LEU A 43 -1.98 -10.79 -5.38
CA LEU A 43 -2.75 -10.01 -6.36
C LEU A 43 -2.81 -8.53 -5.99
N VAL A 44 -2.97 -8.22 -4.69
CA VAL A 44 -2.89 -6.84 -4.20
C VAL A 44 -1.53 -6.22 -4.51
N ASP A 45 -0.43 -6.95 -4.32
CA ASP A 45 0.92 -6.48 -4.68
C ASP A 45 1.11 -6.26 -6.18
N VAL A 46 0.47 -7.05 -7.04
CA VAL A 46 0.46 -6.80 -8.50
C VAL A 46 -0.25 -5.50 -8.83
N CYS A 47 -1.44 -5.26 -8.26
CA CYS A 47 -2.17 -4.01 -8.44
C CYS A 47 -1.38 -2.81 -7.89
N ARG A 48 -0.74 -2.97 -6.74
CA ARG A 48 0.11 -1.94 -6.12
C ARG A 48 1.34 -1.64 -6.99
N SER A 49 2.00 -2.66 -7.51
CA SER A 49 3.12 -2.52 -8.45
C SER A 49 2.69 -1.77 -9.72
N LEU A 50 1.50 -2.07 -10.25
CA LEU A 50 0.95 -1.37 -11.41
C LEU A 50 0.66 0.10 -11.10
N ARG A 51 0.20 0.42 -9.89
CA ARG A 51 -0.08 1.78 -9.42
C ARG A 51 1.20 2.60 -9.28
N ASP A 52 2.13 2.09 -8.47
CA ASP A 52 3.34 2.81 -8.05
C ASP A 52 4.47 2.72 -9.09
N ASN A 53 4.25 1.95 -10.17
CA ASN A 53 5.27 1.57 -11.13
C ASN A 53 6.53 1.00 -10.47
N ASP A 54 6.36 0.21 -9.41
CA ASP A 54 7.46 -0.43 -8.68
C ASP A 54 7.57 -1.93 -8.99
N PRO A 55 8.54 -2.35 -9.83
CA PRO A 55 8.77 -3.75 -10.18
C PRO A 55 9.25 -4.61 -8.99
N LYS A 56 9.77 -4.00 -7.91
CA LYS A 56 10.27 -4.75 -6.75
C LYS A 56 9.15 -5.54 -6.07
N LEU A 57 7.94 -4.99 -6.03
CA LEU A 57 6.78 -5.65 -5.43
C LEU A 57 6.45 -6.99 -6.12
N ILE A 58 6.48 -7.04 -7.45
CA ILE A 58 6.26 -8.30 -8.20
C ILE A 58 7.47 -9.23 -8.08
N ARG A 59 8.69 -8.71 -8.17
CA ARG A 59 9.91 -9.54 -8.07
C ARG A 59 10.07 -10.19 -6.70
N ALA A 60 9.69 -9.49 -5.63
CA ALA A 60 9.64 -10.03 -4.27
C ALA A 60 8.61 -11.16 -4.11
N ARG A 61 7.70 -11.31 -5.08
CA ARG A 61 6.73 -12.39 -5.17
C ARG A 61 7.08 -13.39 -6.28
N LYS A 62 8.32 -13.44 -6.78
CA LYS A 62 8.69 -14.46 -7.80
C LYS A 62 8.38 -15.87 -7.27
N THR A 63 7.77 -16.70 -8.11
CA THR A 63 7.48 -18.11 -7.77
C THR A 63 8.77 -18.87 -7.46
N LEU A 64 8.79 -19.59 -6.34
CA LEU A 64 9.92 -20.42 -5.92
C LEU A 64 10.23 -21.51 -6.96
N GLY A 65 11.52 -21.70 -7.25
CA GLY A 65 11.99 -22.68 -8.23
C GLY A 65 11.78 -22.27 -9.70
N SER A 66 11.15 -21.13 -9.99
CA SER A 66 11.00 -20.68 -11.38
C SER A 66 12.27 -20.02 -11.91
N VAL A 67 12.77 -20.53 -13.04
CA VAL A 67 13.86 -19.91 -13.81
C VAL A 67 13.40 -18.71 -14.64
N SER A 68 12.11 -18.66 -14.98
CA SER A 68 11.57 -17.61 -15.86
C SER A 68 11.17 -16.35 -15.08
N SER A 69 11.18 -15.21 -15.78
CA SER A 69 10.79 -13.93 -15.19
C SER A 69 9.29 -13.89 -14.87
N PRO A 70 8.87 -13.10 -13.86
CA PRO A 70 7.46 -12.82 -13.62
C PRO A 70 6.82 -12.03 -14.76
N GLU A 71 5.59 -12.38 -15.12
CA GLU A 71 4.80 -11.68 -16.13
C GLU A 71 3.38 -11.43 -15.61
N ALA A 72 2.84 -10.26 -15.93
CA ALA A 72 1.46 -9.92 -15.61
C ALA A 72 0.83 -9.14 -16.76
N VAL A 73 -0.44 -9.40 -17.04
CA VAL A 73 -1.23 -8.63 -18.00
C VAL A 73 -2.58 -8.31 -17.37
N LEU A 74 -2.85 -7.02 -17.18
CA LEU A 74 -4.12 -6.50 -16.68
C LEU A 74 -4.78 -5.66 -17.77
N ILE A 75 -6.09 -5.75 -17.87
CA ILE A 75 -6.89 -4.90 -18.75
C ILE A 75 -7.55 -3.84 -17.89
N VAL A 76 -7.20 -2.58 -18.12
CA VAL A 76 -7.75 -1.43 -17.39
C VAL A 76 -8.29 -0.44 -18.43
N ASP A 77 -9.58 -0.12 -18.34
CA ASP A 77 -10.26 0.78 -19.29
C ASP A 77 -10.05 0.40 -20.77
N GLY A 78 -10.02 -0.91 -21.04
CA GLY A 78 -9.83 -1.47 -22.38
C GLY A 78 -8.38 -1.50 -22.86
N ALA A 79 -7.44 -0.93 -22.11
CA ALA A 79 -6.01 -0.96 -22.43
C ALA A 79 -5.27 -2.09 -21.70
N ASN A 80 -4.30 -2.69 -22.37
CA ASN A 80 -3.42 -3.69 -21.78
C ASN A 80 -2.28 -3.02 -21.00
N HIS A 81 -2.17 -3.36 -19.73
CA HIS A 81 -1.03 -3.06 -18.88
C HIS A 81 -0.20 -4.32 -18.74
N VAL A 82 1.01 -4.31 -19.29
CA VAL A 82 1.89 -5.49 -19.40
C VAL A 82 3.13 -5.30 -18.53
N PHE A 83 3.41 -6.26 -17.67
CA PHE A 83 4.64 -6.37 -16.91
C PHE A 83 5.54 -7.45 -17.52
N SER A 84 6.78 -7.09 -17.82
CA SER A 84 7.77 -7.98 -18.46
C SER A 84 9.03 -8.10 -17.59
N GLY A 85 8.91 -8.75 -16.43
CA GLY A 85 10.00 -9.05 -15.49
C GLY A 85 10.56 -7.87 -14.69
N ASN A 86 10.80 -6.74 -15.35
CA ASN A 86 11.52 -5.60 -14.77
C ASN A 86 10.79 -4.26 -14.87
N LYS A 87 9.72 -4.14 -15.66
CA LYS A 87 8.95 -2.90 -15.80
C LYS A 87 7.54 -3.16 -16.30
N TRP A 88 6.64 -2.23 -15.97
CA TRP A 88 5.36 -2.08 -16.66
C TRP A 88 5.54 -1.29 -17.95
N ALA A 89 4.87 -1.70 -19.02
CA ALA A 89 4.80 -0.92 -20.27
C ALA A 89 4.02 0.38 -20.05
N LYS A 90 2.99 0.32 -19.21
CA LYS A 90 2.17 1.46 -18.77
C LYS A 90 1.74 1.23 -17.33
N HIS A 91 1.93 2.21 -16.46
CA HIS A 91 1.44 2.17 -15.08
C HIS A 91 0.02 2.76 -14.98
N CYS A 92 -0.68 2.55 -13.87
CA CYS A 92 -2.05 3.03 -13.66
C CYS A 92 -2.20 3.64 -12.25
N PRO A 93 -1.95 4.96 -12.09
CA PRO A 93 -1.91 5.60 -10.77
C PRO A 93 -3.29 5.69 -10.08
N ASP A 94 -4.38 5.57 -10.84
CA ASP A 94 -5.76 5.74 -10.35
C ASP A 94 -6.30 4.56 -9.53
N ILE A 95 -5.45 3.56 -9.24
CA ILE A 95 -5.82 2.41 -8.41
C ILE A 95 -5.74 2.81 -6.94
N GLN A 96 -6.83 2.67 -6.19
CA GLN A 96 -6.82 2.85 -4.74
C GLN A 96 -6.84 1.49 -4.04
N ILE A 97 -6.03 1.34 -2.99
CA ILE A 97 -5.87 0.09 -2.24
C ILE A 97 -6.04 0.40 -0.75
N PHE A 98 -7.00 -0.26 -0.12
CA PHE A 98 -7.38 -0.08 1.28
C PHE A 98 -7.09 -1.36 2.08
N ASP A 99 -5.81 -1.67 2.27
CA ASP A 99 -5.37 -2.85 3.03
C ASP A 99 -4.57 -2.48 4.29
N VAL A 100 -3.94 -3.45 4.95
CA VAL A 100 -3.26 -3.22 6.23
C VAL A 100 -2.16 -2.14 6.14
N PRO A 101 -1.27 -2.12 5.13
CA PRO A 101 -0.37 -0.99 4.89
C PRO A 101 -1.08 0.36 4.78
N PHE A 102 -2.18 0.44 4.03
CA PHE A 102 -2.94 1.69 3.94
C PHE A 102 -3.42 2.15 5.33
N VAL A 103 -3.98 1.24 6.12
CA VAL A 103 -4.43 1.55 7.49
C VAL A 103 -3.26 2.01 8.35
N HIS A 104 -2.13 1.30 8.32
CA HIS A 104 -0.94 1.67 9.10
C HIS A 104 -0.36 3.04 8.70
N ASP A 105 -0.26 3.30 7.38
CA ASP A 105 0.33 4.52 6.85
C ASP A 105 -0.59 5.75 6.99
N ASN A 106 -1.90 5.52 7.15
CA ASN A 106 -2.92 6.56 7.18
C ASN A 106 -3.66 6.63 8.54
N ILE A 107 -3.27 5.84 9.53
CA ILE A 107 -3.84 5.92 10.88
C ILE A 107 -2.69 6.08 11.87
N LEU A 108 -2.59 7.28 12.43
CA LEU A 108 -1.62 7.61 13.47
C LEU A 108 -2.06 6.97 14.80
N THR A 109 -1.71 5.71 15.03
CA THR A 109 -1.86 5.04 16.32
C THR A 109 -0.53 4.46 16.74
N ASP A 110 0.14 5.11 17.68
CA ASP A 110 1.39 4.60 18.27
C ASP A 110 1.16 3.34 19.14
N GLU A 111 -0.08 3.01 19.51
CA GLU A 111 -0.51 1.75 20.13
C GLU A 111 -2.05 1.68 20.14
N ILE A 112 -2.70 0.52 20.27
CA ILE A 112 -4.16 0.42 20.47
C ILE A 112 -4.45 -0.04 21.91
N GLU A 113 -4.24 0.85 22.89
CA GLU A 113 -4.69 0.63 24.26
C GLU A 113 -6.19 0.93 24.45
N HIS A 114 -6.77 0.47 25.58
CA HIS A 114 -8.17 0.72 25.94
C HIS A 114 -8.56 2.22 25.96
N ALA A 115 -7.60 3.12 26.16
CA ALA A 115 -7.81 4.57 26.08
C ALA A 115 -8.12 5.06 24.65
N HIS A 116 -7.65 4.38 23.60
CA HIS A 116 -7.86 4.79 22.21
C HIS A 116 -9.29 4.57 21.71
N LYS A 117 -10.06 3.65 22.31
CA LYS A 117 -11.51 3.52 22.05
C LYS A 117 -12.28 4.79 22.38
N LYS A 118 -11.80 5.62 23.32
CA LYS A 118 -12.44 6.90 23.67
C LYS A 118 -12.08 8.06 22.73
N ASN A 119 -10.97 7.98 22.01
CA ASN A 119 -10.47 9.03 21.11
C ASN A 119 -10.65 8.72 19.61
N MET A 120 -11.52 7.76 19.29
CA MET A 120 -11.77 7.26 17.94
C MET A 120 -12.17 8.32 16.90
N HIS A 121 -12.63 9.50 17.35
CA HIS A 121 -13.00 10.63 16.49
C HIS A 121 -11.80 11.37 15.88
N LYS A 122 -10.56 11.14 16.36
CA LYS A 122 -9.33 11.72 15.79
C LYS A 122 -8.70 10.88 14.68
N ILE A 123 -9.26 9.70 14.40
CA ILE A 123 -8.60 8.57 13.70
C ILE A 123 -8.73 8.62 12.16
N ILE A 124 -9.51 9.52 11.59
CA ILE A 124 -9.73 9.56 10.13
C ILE A 124 -8.83 10.62 9.52
N ILE A 125 -7.56 10.28 9.30
CA ILE A 125 -6.62 11.23 8.72
C ILE A 125 -5.92 10.55 7.55
N GLY A 126 -6.43 10.71 6.32
CA GLY A 126 -5.76 10.19 5.12
C GLY A 126 -4.33 10.75 4.93
N ALA A 127 -3.61 10.29 3.91
CA ALA A 127 -2.17 10.50 3.74
C ALA A 127 -1.70 11.94 4.03
N ALA A 128 -2.41 12.93 3.47
CA ALA A 128 -2.10 14.35 3.67
C ALA A 128 -2.14 14.77 5.15
N GLY A 129 -3.11 14.26 5.92
CA GLY A 129 -3.17 14.61 7.32
C GLY A 129 -2.27 13.75 8.21
N VAL A 130 -1.85 12.54 7.81
CA VAL A 130 -0.74 11.85 8.51
C VAL A 130 0.53 12.68 8.38
N THR A 131 0.82 13.21 7.19
CA THR A 131 1.92 14.15 6.99
C THR A 131 1.78 15.37 7.91
N LEU A 132 0.60 16.01 7.91
CA LEU A 132 0.34 17.19 8.75
C LEU A 132 0.46 16.88 10.25
N ALA A 133 -0.03 15.73 10.71
CA ALA A 133 0.08 15.30 12.10
C ALA A 133 1.54 15.04 12.49
N GLY A 134 2.33 14.45 11.58
CA GLY A 134 3.77 14.29 11.72
C GLY A 134 4.47 15.65 11.89
N GLU A 135 4.19 16.61 11.02
CA GLU A 135 4.71 17.98 11.11
C GLU A 135 4.33 18.66 12.44
N LEU A 136 3.06 18.55 12.85
CA LEU A 136 2.59 19.10 14.12
C LEU A 136 3.29 18.47 15.33
N SER A 137 3.53 17.16 15.30
CA SER A 137 4.24 16.45 16.37
C SER A 137 5.70 16.90 16.50
N THR A 138 6.39 17.09 15.37
CA THR A 138 7.78 17.56 15.35
C THR A 138 7.88 19.01 15.80
N LEU A 139 6.93 19.86 15.40
CA LEU A 139 6.87 21.25 15.84
C LEU A 139 6.62 21.35 17.36
N ARG A 140 5.71 20.54 17.91
CA ARG A 140 5.48 20.46 19.36
C ARG A 140 6.72 20.03 20.13
N LYS A 141 7.48 19.05 19.62
CA LYS A 141 8.76 18.63 20.24
C LYS A 141 9.76 19.79 20.26
N LYS A 142 9.92 20.52 19.14
CA LYS A 142 10.82 21.69 19.06
C LYS A 142 10.45 22.80 20.06
N ILE A 143 9.15 23.11 20.18
CA ILE A 143 8.66 24.09 21.15
C ILE A 143 8.99 23.62 22.58
N GLY A 144 8.69 22.35 22.91
CA GLY A 144 9.02 21.80 24.23
C GLY A 144 10.52 21.85 24.55
N THR A 145 11.38 21.51 23.60
CA THR A 145 12.84 21.62 23.78
C THR A 145 13.29 23.07 23.98
N ALA A 146 12.71 24.02 23.24
CA ALA A 146 13.01 25.44 23.39
C ALA A 146 12.57 25.99 24.75
N THR A 147 11.39 25.58 25.25
CA THR A 147 10.91 25.96 26.59
C THR A 147 11.83 25.43 27.68
N ILE A 148 12.25 24.16 27.62
CA ILE A 148 13.23 23.58 28.56
C ILE A 148 14.55 24.35 28.53
N PHE A 149 14.99 24.78 27.34
CA PHE A 149 16.23 25.55 27.19
C PHE A 149 16.14 26.95 27.81
N ILE A 150 14.99 27.62 27.65
CA ILE A 150 14.73 28.94 28.26
C ILE A 150 14.67 28.83 29.78
N ASP A 151 13.97 27.83 30.32
CA ASP A 151 13.86 27.61 31.77
C ASP A 151 15.22 27.25 32.40
N SER A 152 16.06 26.50 31.69
CA SER A 152 17.44 26.20 32.09
C SER A 152 18.35 27.44 32.07
N PHE A 153 18.15 28.37 31.14
CA PHE A 153 18.91 29.62 31.11
C PHE A 153 18.43 30.61 32.18
N GLY A 154 17.11 30.70 32.40
CA GLY A 154 16.53 31.55 33.45
C GLY A 154 17.01 31.19 34.85
N SER A 155 17.15 29.90 35.15
CA SER A 155 17.70 29.41 36.43
C SER A 155 19.22 29.60 36.60
N MET A 156 19.96 29.85 35.52
CA MET A 156 21.39 30.24 35.59
C MET A 156 21.61 31.74 35.82
N ILE A 157 20.64 32.59 35.47
CA ILE A 157 20.77 34.06 35.53
C ILE A 157 20.28 34.62 36.88
N HIS A 158 19.52 33.84 37.64
CA HIS A 158 19.15 34.13 39.04
C HIS A 158 19.64 33.02 39.98
N PRO A 159 20.79 33.20 40.68
CA PRO A 159 21.19 32.31 41.77
C PRO A 159 20.34 32.46 43.03
#